data_AF-A0A6M0QY73-F1
#
_entry.id   AF-A0A6M0QY73-F1
#
_cell.length_a   1.000
_cell.length_b   1.000
_cell.length_c   1.000
_cell.angle_alpha   90.00
_cell.angle_beta   90.00
_cell.angle_gamma   90.00
#
_symmetry.space_group_name_H-M   'P 1'
#
loop_
_entity.id
_entity.type
_entity.pdbx_description
1 polymer ?
#
loop_
_entity_poly.entity_id
_entity_poly.type
_entity_poly.pdbx_seq_one_letter_code
_entity_poly.pdbx_strand_id
1 'polypeptide(L)' 'TATADSDETEEVSDSEDVPVCYDPVLLIDKVVTDVGGDGPDGLVDAAGDIITYEITVTNDGNVTLTNVTITDPLT' A
#
# COMPACT_ATOMS: atom_id res chain seq x y z
N THR A 1 -19.29 -12.22 -24.07
CA THR A 1 -20.18 -13.21 -24.71
C THR A 1 -20.22 -13.02 -26.21
N ALA A 2 -20.10 -14.09 -26.98
CA ALA A 2 -20.33 -14.17 -28.42
C ALA A 2 -21.49 -15.13 -28.69
N THR A 3 -22.29 -14.85 -29.72
CA THR A 3 -23.39 -15.71 -30.15
C THR A 3 -23.23 -16.08 -31.61
N ALA A 4 -23.68 -17.27 -31.97
CA ALA A 4 -23.76 -17.75 -33.34
C ALA A 4 -25.12 -18.40 -33.57
N ASP A 5 -25.77 -18.06 -34.68
CA ASP A 5 -27.11 -18.51 -35.04
C ASP A 5 -27.20 -18.80 -36.55
N SER A 6 -28.12 -19.68 -36.93
CA SER A 6 -28.45 -19.98 -38.33
C SER A 6 -29.92 -20.39 -38.48
N ASP A 7 -30.42 -20.36 -39.72
CA ASP A 7 -31.77 -20.81 -40.06
C ASP A 7 -31.98 -22.32 -39.92
N GLU A 8 -30.91 -23.08 -39.73
CA GLU A 8 -30.92 -24.55 -39.67
C GLU A 8 -30.46 -25.11 -38.31
N THR A 9 -30.15 -24.26 -37.32
CA THR A 9 -29.68 -24.68 -35.98
C THR A 9 -30.29 -23.84 -34.86
N GLU A 10 -30.18 -24.32 -33.62
CA GLU A 10 -30.45 -23.48 -32.44
C GLU A 10 -29.29 -22.51 -32.20
N GLU A 11 -29.59 -21.34 -31.64
CA GLU A 11 -28.58 -20.35 -31.24
C GLU A 11 -27.66 -20.93 -30.17
N VAL A 12 -26.36 -20.69 -30.32
CA VAL A 12 -25.35 -21.03 -29.32
C VAL A 12 -24.62 -19.78 -28.85
N SER A 13 -24.21 -19.78 -27.58
CA SER A 13 -23.46 -18.70 -26.97
C SER A 13 -22.20 -19.22 -26.30
N ASP A 14 -21.15 -18.41 -26.35
CA ASP A 14 -19.90 -18.63 -25.65
C ASP A 14 -19.51 -17.37 -24.86
N SER A 15 -18.87 -17.52 -23.71
CA SER A 15 -18.41 -16.40 -22.91
C SER A 15 -17.10 -16.71 -22.21
N GLU A 16 -16.28 -15.68 -22.06
CA GLU A 16 -15.01 -15.71 -21.36
C GLU A 16 -14.95 -14.49 -20.44
N ASP A 17 -14.34 -14.65 -19.26
CA ASP A 17 -14.17 -13.60 -18.27
C ASP A 17 -12.74 -13.65 -17.70
N VAL A 18 -12.07 -12.51 -17.66
CA VAL A 18 -10.75 -12.38 -17.03
C VAL A 18 -10.93 -11.71 -15.66
N PRO A 19 -10.67 -12.41 -14.54
CA PRO A 19 -10.80 -11.81 -13.22
C PRO A 19 -9.74 -10.72 -13.03
N VAL A 20 -10.15 -9.60 -12.43
CA VAL A 20 -9.21 -8.56 -11.97
C VAL A 20 -8.52 -9.06 -10.71
N CYS A 21 -7.19 -9.06 -10.70
CA CYS A 21 -6.42 -9.37 -9.49
C CYS A 21 -6.43 -8.15 -8.55
N TYR A 22 -6.91 -8.32 -7.32
CA TYR A 22 -6.99 -7.28 -6.29
C TYR A 22 -5.93 -7.56 -5.23
N ASP A 23 -4.89 -6.73 -5.18
CA ASP A 23 -3.72 -6.94 -4.34
C ASP A 23 -3.39 -5.65 -3.58
N PRO A 24 -4.12 -5.34 -2.48
CA PRO A 24 -3.85 -4.18 -1.64
C PRO A 24 -2.68 -4.47 -0.72
N VAL A 25 -1.69 -3.58 -0.71
CA VAL A 25 -0.51 -3.71 0.15
C VAL A 25 -0.22 -2.36 0.78
N LEU A 26 -0.19 -2.32 2.12
CA LEU A 26 0.18 -1.15 2.90
C LEU A 26 1.46 -1.45 3.65
N LEU A 27 2.50 -0.66 3.39
CA LEU A 27 3.79 -0.73 4.07
C LEU A 27 3.99 0.54 4.91
N ILE A 28 4.71 0.38 6.01
CA ILE A 28 5.12 1.48 6.88
C ILE A 28 6.57 1.29 7.30
N ASP A 29 7.35 2.34 7.17
CA ASP A 29 8.73 2.40 7.62
C ASP A 29 8.90 3.60 8.54
N LYS A 30 9.51 3.36 9.70
CA LYS A 30 9.88 4.41 10.65
C LYS A 30 11.38 4.35 10.87
N VAL A 31 12.05 5.47 10.62
CA VAL A 31 13.50 5.58 10.74
C VAL A 31 13.88 6.79 11.56
N VAL A 32 14.98 6.69 12.30
CA VAL A 32 15.63 7.85 12.93
C VAL A 32 16.37 8.60 11.84
N THR A 33 16.18 9.90 11.75
CA THR A 33 16.92 10.76 10.83
C THR A 33 17.94 11.63 11.54
N ASP A 34 17.72 11.89 12.84
CA ASP A 34 18.62 12.70 13.66
C ASP A 34 18.45 12.41 15.15
N VAL A 35 19.55 12.45 15.89
CA VAL A 35 19.57 12.47 17.35
C VAL A 35 20.36 13.71 17.77
N GLY A 36 19.69 14.71 18.33
CA GLY A 36 20.34 15.90 18.91
C GLY A 36 21.17 16.75 17.94
N GLY A 37 21.02 16.59 16.62
CA GLY A 37 21.84 17.24 15.60
C GLY A 37 23.05 16.42 15.11
N ASP A 38 23.26 15.22 15.65
CA ASP A 38 24.40 14.35 15.31
C ASP A 38 24.09 13.36 14.16
N GLY A 39 22.91 13.47 13.54
CA GLY A 39 22.47 12.57 12.48
C GLY A 39 21.88 11.26 12.99
N PRO A 40 21.60 10.29 12.10
CA PRO A 40 20.81 9.10 12.42
C PRO A 40 21.50 8.10 13.34
N ASP A 41 22.83 8.13 13.38
CA ASP A 41 23.66 7.27 14.24
C ASP A 41 24.08 7.99 15.54
N GLY A 42 23.50 9.16 15.83
CA GLY A 42 23.79 9.92 17.04
C GLY A 42 23.42 9.13 18.31
N LEU A 43 24.15 9.40 19.40
CA LEU A 43 23.95 8.71 20.66
C LEU A 43 22.84 9.40 21.47
N VAL A 44 21.94 8.59 22.04
CA VAL A 44 20.98 9.06 23.04
C VAL A 44 21.59 8.79 24.42
N ASP A 45 22.13 9.82 25.06
CA ASP A 45 22.86 9.66 26.32
C ASP A 45 22.41 10.61 27.44
N ALA A 46 21.50 11.55 27.13
CA ALA A 46 20.93 12.47 28.09
C ALA A 46 19.39 12.52 28.04
N ALA A 47 18.79 12.76 29.21
CA ALA A 47 17.38 13.07 29.27
C ALA A 47 17.12 14.43 28.62
N GLY A 48 16.20 14.47 27.66
CA GLY A 48 15.89 15.68 26.89
C GLY A 48 16.47 15.68 25.47
N ASP A 49 17.24 14.65 25.09
CA ASP A 49 17.67 14.46 23.71
C ASP A 49 16.45 14.40 22.78
N ILE A 50 16.52 15.16 21.69
CA ILE A 50 15.47 15.19 20.67
C ILE A 50 15.86 14.19 19.59
N ILE A 51 14.96 13.25 19.31
CA ILE A 51 15.11 12.28 18.23
C ILE A 51 14.13 12.66 17.13
N THR A 52 14.65 12.93 15.94
CA THR A 52 13.82 13.19 14.75
C THR A 52 13.58 11.87 14.03
N TYR A 53 12.31 11.60 13.73
CA TYR A 53 11.89 10.43 12.98
C TYR A 53 11.28 10.83 11.65
N GLU A 54 11.47 9.99 10.64
CA GLU A 54 10.71 9.99 9.39
C GLU A 54 9.83 8.74 9.35
N ILE A 55 8.54 8.93 9.10
CA ILE A 55 7.57 7.85 8.90
C ILE A 55 7.09 7.92 7.46
N THR A 56 7.39 6.87 6.69
CA THR A 56 6.95 6.72 5.31
C THR A 56 5.87 5.64 5.25
N VAL A 57 4.76 5.96 4.58
CA VAL A 57 3.67 5.02 4.33
C VAL A 57 3.50 4.84 2.84
N THR A 58 3.54 3.58 2.39
CA THR A 58 3.55 3.23 0.97
C THR A 58 2.37 2.32 0.67
N ASN A 59 1.58 2.69 -0.33
CA ASN A 59 0.65 1.78 -0.98
C ASN A 59 1.38 1.06 -2.13
N ASP A 60 1.90 -0.13 -1.85
CA ASP A 60 2.64 -0.95 -2.82
C ASP A 60 1.69 -1.89 -3.61
N GLY A 61 0.39 -1.82 -3.30
CA GLY A 61 -0.64 -2.59 -3.97
C GLY A 61 -1.13 -1.98 -5.28
N ASN A 62 -1.96 -2.72 -6.00
CA ASN A 62 -2.57 -2.26 -7.25
C ASN A 62 -3.93 -1.55 -7.07
N VAL A 63 -4.27 -1.21 -5.82
CA VAL A 63 -5.55 -0.63 -5.43
C VAL A 63 -5.33 0.66 -4.65
N THR A 64 -6.05 1.73 -4.98
CA THR A 64 -6.07 2.95 -4.16
C THR A 64 -6.66 2.65 -2.77
N LEU A 65 -5.86 2.88 -1.73
CA LEU A 65 -6.32 2.77 -0.33
C LEU A 65 -7.04 4.06 0.09
N THR A 66 -8.08 3.92 0.91
CA THR A 66 -8.84 5.04 1.48
C THR A 66 -8.90 4.89 3.00
N ASN A 67 -9.14 6.00 3.72
CA ASN A 67 -9.19 6.02 5.19
C ASN A 67 -7.91 5.49 5.87
N VAL A 68 -6.74 5.69 5.24
CA VAL A 68 -5.45 5.35 5.83
C VAL A 68 -5.20 6.26 7.03
N THR A 69 -4.97 5.66 8.20
CA THR A 69 -4.71 6.38 9.45
C THR A 69 -3.36 5.93 10.01
N ILE A 70 -2.55 6.90 10.45
CA ILE A 70 -1.26 6.66 11.09
C ILE A 70 -1.40 7.06 12.56
N THR A 71 -0.95 6.22 13.48
CA THR A 71 -0.96 6.50 14.91
C THR A 71 0.41 6.19 15.49
N ASP A 72 1.04 7.20 16.08
CA ASP A 72 2.28 7.08 16.82
C ASP A 72 2.03 7.61 18.25
N PRO A 73 2.11 6.75 19.28
CA PRO A 73 1.80 7.14 20.66
C PRO A 73 2.86 8.04 21.29
N LEU A 74 4.00 8.25 20.65
CA LEU A 74 5.14 9.02 21.16
C LEU A 74 5.45 10.28 20.33
N THR A 75 4.51 10.76 19.53
CA THR A 75 4.58 12.08 18.87
C THR A 75 4.40 13.23 19.85
#